data_AF-A0A0C3G350-F1
#
_entry.id   AF-A0A0C3G350-F1
#
_cell.length_a   1.000
_cell.length_b   1.000
_cell.length_c   1.000
_cell.angle_alpha   90.00
_cell.angle_beta   90.00
_cell.angle_gamma   90.00
#
_symmetry.space_group_name_H-M   'P 1'
#
loop_
_entity.id
_entity.type
_entity.pdbx_description
1 polymer ?
#
loop_
_entity_poly.entity_id
_entity_poly.type
_entity_poly.pdbx_seq_one_letter_code
_entity_poly.pdbx_strand_id
1 'polypeptide(L)'
;MRILQSLNEDLLIELDQRYQEIPSFGRDTICRFSANSSEMKKMTAHDFENLLQCSIVIFEGLLPEPHNQAVMKLLFTMAHWHALAKLCMHNDLSLDVMDTVTVSLGKALRTFRDTTCSVFHTKELR
;
A
#
# COMPACT_ATOMS: atom_id res chain seq x y z
N MET A 1 4.64 7.45 1.45
CA MET A 1 6.02 7.98 1.34
C MET A 1 6.22 9.25 2.16
N ARG A 2 5.35 10.26 2.05
CA ARG A 2 5.45 11.52 2.81
C ARG A 2 5.51 11.35 4.34
N ILE A 3 4.75 10.40 4.89
CA ILE A 3 4.78 10.10 6.33
C ILE A 3 6.16 9.60 6.77
N LEU A 4 6.78 8.71 5.98
CA LEU A 4 8.12 8.21 6.26
C LEU A 4 9.15 9.34 6.20
N GLN A 5 9.09 10.19 5.16
CA GLN A 5 9.94 11.38 5.05
C GLN A 5 9.81 12.33 6.25
N SER A 6 8.60 12.49 6.81
CA SER A 6 8.39 13.36 7.98
C SER A 6 8.98 12.79 9.27
N LEU A 7 9.19 11.46 9.32
CA LEU A 7 9.78 10.76 10.46
C LEU A 7 11.30 10.71 10.34
N ASN A 8 11.80 10.11 9.26
CA ASN A 8 13.22 10.01 8.95
C ASN A 8 13.40 9.69 7.46
N GLU A 9 14.30 10.39 6.78
CA GLU A 9 14.67 10.11 5.38
C GLU A 9 15.23 8.69 5.21
N ASP A 10 15.91 8.14 6.22
CA ASP A 10 16.46 6.77 6.17
C ASP A 10 15.37 5.70 6.02
N LEU A 11 14.14 5.96 6.49
CA LEU A 11 13.03 5.00 6.36
C LEU A 11 12.58 4.82 4.91
N LEU A 12 12.84 5.81 4.04
CA LEU A 12 12.61 5.63 2.60
C LEU A 12 13.63 4.66 2.00
N ILE A 13 14.89 4.79 2.40
CA ILE A 13 15.98 3.91 1.95
C ILE A 13 15.68 2.49 2.41
N GLU A 14 15.25 2.32 3.66
CA GLU A 14 14.85 1.01 4.19
C GLU A 14 13.66 0.43 3.42
N LEU A 15 12.64 1.22 3.13
CA LEU A 15 11.51 0.75 2.32
C LEU A 15 11.94 0.30 0.92
N ASP A 16 12.78 1.09 0.25
CA ASP A 16 13.29 0.74 -1.07
C ASP A 16 14.15 -0.53 -1.04
N GLN A 17 14.99 -0.68 -0.02
CA GLN A 17 15.78 -1.88 0.20
C GLN A 17 14.86 -3.10 0.40
N ARG A 18 13.85 -3.00 1.27
CA ARG A 18 12.90 -4.10 1.51
C ARG A 18 12.18 -4.52 0.21
N TYR A 19 11.80 -3.57 -0.65
CA TYR A 19 11.21 -3.92 -1.95
C TYR A 19 12.21 -4.64 -2.87
N GLN A 20 13.48 -4.23 -2.88
CA GLN A 20 14.51 -4.89 -3.69
C GLN A 20 14.81 -6.32 -3.23
N GLU A 21 14.63 -6.61 -1.94
CA GLU A 21 14.83 -7.93 -1.35
C GLU A 21 13.71 -8.92 -1.69
N ILE A 22 12.55 -8.44 -2.17
CA ILE A 22 11.47 -9.33 -2.62
C ILE A 22 11.91 -10.09 -3.86
N PRO A 23 11.97 -11.45 -3.80
CA PRO A 23 12.30 -12.24 -4.96
C PRO A 23 11.19 -12.14 -6.01
N SER A 24 11.57 -12.22 -7.28
CA SER A 24 10.59 -12.35 -8.36
C SER A 24 9.76 -13.62 -8.17
N PHE A 25 8.46 -13.54 -8.41
CA PHE A 25 7.54 -14.68 -8.29
C PHE A 25 6.71 -14.85 -9.56
N GLY A 26 6.60 -16.09 -10.04
CA GLY A 26 5.97 -16.39 -11.31
C GLY A 26 6.78 -15.85 -12.50
N ARG A 27 6.33 -16.19 -13.72
CA ARG A 27 6.99 -15.73 -14.95
C ARG A 27 6.77 -14.24 -15.19
N ASP A 28 5.61 -13.72 -14.80
CA ASP A 28 5.16 -12.33 -15.01
C ASP A 28 4.27 -11.79 -13.87
N THR A 29 4.31 -12.40 -12.67
CA THR A 29 3.38 -12.05 -11.57
C THR A 29 3.95 -11.00 -10.64
N ILE A 30 5.15 -11.24 -10.08
CA ILE A 30 5.90 -10.27 -9.29
C ILE A 30 7.26 -10.10 -9.96
N CYS A 31 7.43 -8.95 -10.60
CA CYS A 31 8.69 -8.56 -11.23
C CYS A 31 9.63 -7.89 -10.23
N ARG A 32 10.91 -7.80 -10.58
CA ARG A 32 11.92 -7.11 -9.76
C ARG A 32 11.54 -5.64 -9.58
N PHE A 33 11.45 -5.20 -8.34
CA PHE A 33 11.17 -3.79 -8.01
C PHE A 33 12.34 -2.89 -8.39
N SER A 34 12.01 -1.64 -8.72
CA SER A 34 13.02 -0.63 -9.05
C SER A 34 13.78 -0.18 -7.81
N ALA A 35 15.00 0.33 -8.01
CA ALA A 35 15.83 0.76 -6.90
C ALA A 35 15.21 1.91 -6.07
N ASN A 36 14.40 2.76 -6.72
CA ASN A 36 13.75 3.93 -6.13
C ASN A 36 12.22 3.79 -6.22
N SER A 37 11.68 2.70 -5.65
CA SER A 37 10.23 2.44 -5.66
C SER A 37 9.46 3.52 -4.88
N SER A 38 10.12 4.17 -3.93
CA SER A 38 9.62 5.28 -3.10
C SER A 38 9.30 6.56 -3.86
N GLU A 39 10.01 6.86 -4.95
CA GLU A 39 9.77 8.04 -5.78
C GLU A 39 8.47 7.91 -6.58
N MET A 40 8.05 6.67 -6.86
CA MET A 40 6.85 6.33 -7.62
C MET A 40 6.79 7.02 -8.99
N LYS A 41 7.94 7.27 -9.60
CA LYS A 41 8.10 7.97 -10.87
C LYS A 41 8.11 6.99 -12.04
N LYS A 42 7.41 7.34 -13.14
CA LYS A 42 7.32 6.52 -14.37
C LYS A 42 6.81 5.08 -14.13
N MET A 43 5.98 4.87 -13.10
CA MET A 43 5.40 3.57 -12.82
C MET A 43 4.20 3.29 -13.74
N THR A 44 4.12 2.07 -14.23
CA THR A 44 2.95 1.56 -14.94
C THR A 44 1.88 1.09 -13.95
N ALA A 45 0.64 0.91 -14.41
CA ALA A 45 -0.43 0.34 -13.57
C ALA A 45 -0.04 -1.03 -12.98
N HIS A 46 0.73 -1.83 -13.73
CA HIS A 46 1.23 -3.12 -13.26
C HIS A 46 2.24 -2.97 -12.11
N ASP A 47 3.11 -1.96 -12.15
CA ASP A 47 4.06 -1.73 -11.06
C ASP A 47 3.35 -1.31 -9.76
N PHE A 48 2.30 -0.49 -9.87
CA PHE A 48 1.46 -0.14 -8.72
C PHE A 48 0.77 -1.37 -8.12
N GLU A 49 0.27 -2.27 -8.97
CA GLU A 49 -0.30 -3.52 -8.51
C GLU A 49 0.72 -4.35 -7.74
N ASN A 50 1.93 -4.53 -8.29
CA ASN A 50 2.98 -5.31 -7.65
C ASN A 50 3.39 -4.72 -6.29
N LEU A 51 3.50 -3.38 -6.21
CA LEU A 51 3.74 -2.69 -4.94
C LEU A 51 2.64 -3.00 -3.92
N LEU A 52 1.38 -2.88 -4.32
CA LEU A 52 0.25 -3.12 -3.41
C LEU A 52 0.22 -4.58 -2.93
N GLN A 53 0.46 -5.54 -3.81
CA GLN A 53 0.49 -6.97 -3.46
C GLN A 53 1.58 -7.30 -2.41
N CYS A 54 2.75 -6.66 -2.50
CA CYS A 54 3.86 -6.90 -1.57
C CYS A 54 3.85 -5.98 -0.34
N SER A 55 3.03 -4.93 -0.34
CA SER A 55 3.08 -3.84 0.64
C SER A 55 2.95 -4.29 2.11
N ILE A 56 2.22 -5.37 2.40
CA ILE A 56 1.99 -5.81 3.79
C ILE A 56 3.31 -6.19 4.46
N VAL A 57 4.16 -6.99 3.81
CA VAL A 57 5.44 -7.44 4.36
C VAL A 57 6.43 -6.28 4.44
N ILE A 58 6.39 -5.38 3.45
CA ILE A 58 7.32 -4.25 3.38
C ILE A 58 7.08 -3.24 4.50
N PHE A 59 5.82 -2.92 4.77
CA PHE A 59 5.45 -1.92 5.77
C PHE A 59 5.46 -2.47 7.20
N GLU A 60 5.58 -3.78 7.40
CA GLU A 60 5.59 -4.38 8.73
C GLU A 60 6.75 -3.84 9.59
N GLY A 61 6.41 -3.15 10.69
CA GLY A 61 7.38 -2.57 11.61
C GLY A 61 8.12 -1.35 11.07
N LEU A 62 7.70 -0.78 9.94
CA LEU A 62 8.33 0.39 9.34
C LEU A 62 7.89 1.71 10.01
N LEU A 63 6.68 1.73 10.56
CA LEU A 63 6.14 2.87 11.28
C LEU A 63 6.08 2.57 12.79
N PRO A 64 6.04 3.60 13.65
CA PRO A 64 5.76 3.39 15.07
C PRO A 64 4.30 2.96 15.28
N GLU A 65 4.06 2.10 16.27
CA GLU A 65 2.70 1.80 16.73
C GLU A 65 2.08 3.04 17.42
N PRO A 66 0.75 3.26 17.31
CA PRO A 66 -0.27 2.40 16.68
C PRO A 66 -0.45 2.60 15.17
N HIS A 67 0.35 3.49 14.55
CA HIS A 67 0.15 3.91 13.17
C HIS A 67 0.53 2.85 12.16
N ASN A 68 1.54 2.03 12.47
CA ASN A 68 1.92 0.88 11.67
C ASN A 68 0.75 -0.09 11.47
N GLN A 69 0.12 -0.53 12.56
CA GLN A 69 -1.06 -1.39 12.46
C GLN A 69 -2.19 -0.76 11.64
N ALA A 70 -2.42 0.55 11.80
CA ALA A 70 -3.44 1.26 11.03
C ALA A 70 -3.12 1.28 9.52
N VAL A 71 -1.86 1.52 9.14
CA VAL A 71 -1.41 1.50 7.74
C VAL A 71 -1.48 0.10 7.15
N MET A 72 -1.00 -0.92 7.88
CA MET A 72 -1.07 -2.31 7.42
C MET A 72 -2.52 -2.75 7.18
N LYS A 73 -3.44 -2.39 8.08
CA LYS A 73 -4.86 -2.69 7.91
C LYS A 73 -5.46 -2.00 6.68
N LEU A 74 -5.05 -0.76 6.40
CA LEU A 74 -5.47 -0.04 5.21
C LEU A 74 -4.94 -0.72 3.93
N LEU A 75 -3.64 -1.05 3.89
CA LEU A 75 -2.99 -1.73 2.77
C LEU A 75 -3.65 -3.09 2.49
N PHE A 76 -3.94 -3.88 3.52
CA PHE A 76 -4.69 -5.12 3.38
C PHE A 76 -6.08 -4.89 2.76
N THR A 77 -6.81 -3.88 3.24
CA THR A 77 -8.15 -3.57 2.73
C THR A 77 -8.10 -3.12 1.27
N MET A 78 -7.08 -2.34 0.89
CA MET A 78 -6.85 -1.94 -0.51
C MET A 78 -6.48 -3.13 -1.40
N ALA A 79 -5.59 -4.02 -0.94
CA ALA A 79 -5.20 -5.22 -1.68
C ALA A 79 -6.39 -6.17 -1.89
N HIS A 80 -7.23 -6.35 -0.86
CA HIS A 80 -8.46 -7.15 -0.96
C HIS A 80 -9.44 -6.53 -1.96
N TRP A 81 -9.72 -5.23 -1.85
CA TRP A 81 -10.59 -4.52 -2.79
C TRP A 81 -10.08 -4.65 -4.24
N HIS A 82 -8.78 -4.42 -4.46
CA HIS A 82 -8.15 -4.50 -5.77
C HIS A 82 -8.21 -5.93 -6.33
N ALA A 83 -7.98 -6.95 -5.51
CA ALA A 83 -8.09 -8.35 -5.92
C ALA A 83 -9.51 -8.69 -6.39
N LEU A 84 -10.54 -8.28 -5.65
CA LEU A 84 -11.94 -8.46 -6.05
C LEU A 84 -12.23 -7.73 -7.37
N ALA A 85 -11.69 -6.53 -7.55
CA ALA A 85 -11.92 -5.73 -8.74
C ALA A 85 -11.29 -6.39 -9.96
N LYS A 86 -10.06 -6.93 -9.80
CA LYS A 86 -9.33 -7.63 -10.85
C LYS A 86 -9.96 -8.96 -11.25
N LEU A 87 -10.62 -9.64 -10.32
CA LEU A 87 -11.34 -10.88 -10.63
C LEU A 87 -12.53 -10.66 -11.58
N CYS A 88 -13.09 -9.45 -11.65
CA CYS A 88 -14.22 -9.09 -12.51
C CYS A 88 -15.38 -10.11 -12.45
N MET A 89 -15.62 -10.70 -11.28
CA MET A 89 -16.71 -11.64 -11.09
C MET A 89 -18.02 -10.86 -10.91
N HIS A 90 -18.94 -10.99 -11.85
CA HIS A 90 -20.25 -10.32 -11.86
C HIS A 90 -21.37 -11.29 -11.46
N ASN A 91 -21.28 -11.87 -10.25
CA ASN A 91 -22.39 -12.59 -9.63
C ASN A 91 -22.90 -11.80 -8.41
N ASP A 92 -24.14 -12.04 -8.01
CA ASP A 92 -24.78 -11.25 -6.94
C ASP A 92 -23.98 -11.30 -5.62
N LEU A 93 -23.40 -12.46 -5.29
CA LEU A 93 -22.59 -12.64 -4.10
C LEU A 93 -21.26 -11.86 -4.18
N SER A 94 -20.56 -11.89 -5.31
CA SER A 94 -19.29 -11.18 -5.47
C SER A 94 -19.48 -9.67 -5.54
N LEU A 95 -20.61 -9.20 -6.07
CA LEU A 95 -21.00 -7.78 -6.03
C LEU A 95 -21.29 -7.32 -4.60
N ASP A 96 -22.04 -8.09 -3.81
CA ASP A 96 -22.30 -7.77 -2.39
C ASP A 96 -21.00 -7.71 -1.55
N VAL A 97 -20.08 -8.66 -1.80
CA VAL A 97 -18.75 -8.64 -1.17
C VAL A 97 -17.95 -7.40 -1.61
N MET A 98 -17.95 -7.07 -2.91
CA MET A 98 -17.29 -5.87 -3.44
C MET A 98 -17.83 -4.60 -2.79
N ASP A 99 -19.15 -4.44 -2.68
CA ASP A 99 -19.79 -3.29 -2.06
C ASP A 99 -19.41 -3.17 -0.58
N THR A 100 -19.46 -4.29 0.14
CA THR A 100 -19.06 -4.37 1.55
C THR A 100 -17.60 -3.96 1.75
N VAL A 101 -16.69 -4.50 0.93
CA VAL A 101 -15.26 -4.17 1.01
C VAL A 101 -15.01 -2.71 0.60
N THR A 102 -15.75 -2.18 -0.37
CA THR A 102 -15.66 -0.76 -0.77
C THR A 102 -16.07 0.18 0.37
N VAL A 103 -17.13 -0.14 1.10
CA VAL A 103 -17.53 0.60 2.31
C VAL A 103 -16.46 0.53 3.39
N SER A 104 -15.87 -0.66 3.61
CA SER A 104 -14.78 -0.86 4.56
C SER A 104 -13.54 -0.04 4.18
N LEU A 105 -13.16 -0.05 2.90
CA LEU A 105 -12.06 0.75 2.37
C LEU A 105 -12.27 2.24 2.61
N GLY A 106 -13.48 2.75 2.34
CA GLY A 106 -13.82 4.15 2.62
C GLY A 106 -13.71 4.50 4.11
N LYS A 107 -14.12 3.61 5.02
CA LYS A 107 -13.96 3.79 6.47
C LYS A 107 -12.48 3.76 6.87
N ALA A 108 -11.69 2.84 6.33
CA ALA A 108 -10.26 2.72 6.61
C ALA A 108 -9.49 3.97 6.14
N LEU A 109 -9.79 4.48 4.94
CA LEU A 109 -9.19 5.71 4.40
C LEU A 109 -9.50 6.93 5.25
N ARG A 110 -10.76 7.10 5.68
CA ARG A 110 -11.14 8.20 6.59
C ARG A 110 -10.44 8.08 7.94
N THR A 111 -10.38 6.87 8.50
CA THR A 111 -9.67 6.62 9.76
C THR A 111 -8.20 6.98 9.63
N PHE A 112 -7.52 6.49 8.59
CA PHE A 112 -6.12 6.82 8.31
C PHE A 112 -5.88 8.32 8.20
N ARG A 113 -6.75 9.05 7.48
CA ARG A 113 -6.70 10.51 7.39
C ARG A 113 -6.84 11.18 8.75
N ASP A 114 -7.85 10.79 9.53
CA ASP A 114 -8.22 11.49 10.76
C ASP A 114 -7.29 11.15 11.93
N THR A 115 -6.75 9.93 11.99
CA THR A 115 -5.93 9.46 13.11
C THR A 115 -4.43 9.40 12.80
N THR A 116 -4.04 9.03 11.59
CA THR A 116 -2.62 8.85 11.24
C THR A 116 -2.08 10.12 10.60
N CYS A 117 -2.71 10.65 9.56
CA CYS A 117 -2.21 11.85 8.89
C CYS A 117 -2.23 13.10 9.77
N SER A 118 -3.12 13.18 10.77
CA SER A 118 -3.17 14.32 11.71
C SER A 118 -1.95 14.39 12.64
N VAL A 119 -1.26 13.27 12.86
CA VAL A 119 -0.06 13.19 13.73
C VAL A 119 1.22 13.58 12.97
N PHE A 120 1.30 13.26 11.68
CA PHE A 120 2.49 13.48 10.87
C PHE A 120 2.44 14.81 10.12
N HIS A 121 3.41 15.68 10.38
CA HIS A 121 3.54 16.96 9.68
C HIS A 121 4.16 16.75 8.29
N THR A 122 3.35 16.31 7.33
CA THR A 122 3.80 16.15 5.95
C THR A 122 3.74 17.46 5.17
N LYS A 123 4.71 17.69 4.27
CA LYS A 123 4.72 18.82 3.34
C LYS A 123 4.38 18.37 1.92
N GLU A 124 3.76 19.23 1.13
CA GLU A 124 3.62 19.02 -0.31
C GLU A 124 5.01 19.06 -0.97
N LEU A 125 5.22 18.20 -1.97
CA LEU A 125 6.44 18.21 -2.77
C LEU A 125 6.36 19.38 -3.75
N ARG A 126 7.45 20.14 -3.85
CA ARG A 126 7.55 21.33 -4.69
C ARG A 126 7.76 20.97 -6.16
#